data_AF-A0A644ZZL3-F1
#
_entry.id   AF-A0A644ZZL3-F1
#
_cell.length_a   1.000
_cell.length_b   1.000
_cell.length_c   1.000
_cell.angle_alpha   90.00
_cell.angle_beta   90.00
_cell.angle_gamma   90.00
#
_symmetry.space_group_name_H-M   'P 1'
#
loop_
_entity.id
_entity.type
_entity.pdbx_description
1 polymer ?
#
loop_
_entity_poly.entity_id
_entity_poly.type
_entity_poly.pdbx_seq_one_letter_code
_entity_poly.pdbx_strand_id
1 'polypeptide(L)'
;MNKCEYYKDLFISKEDAIKNCTRDTLVVVVDTHRPSYTECEELLGISKKIAVIDHHRKGVESIQDTVLSFHEIYVSSTCEMVTEVVQYLEDDVKINKLTAEGLLAGISLDTKFFAFKTGVRTFEAASYLKKAGADTTEVKKLFRSNVEDFKTKAEIISNTRIINNRICISYSKIQSENINVVIAQAADELLTVKKIEASFVLGEKDGTVFISARSLGKINVHVLMEKLGGGGHIDIAGAQLEGVSITEAHMKVHEIIEQYLREED
;
A
#
# COMPACT_ATOMS: atom_id res chain seq x y z
N MET A 1 -19.46 10.18 1.42
CA MET A 1 -18.92 11.46 1.92
C MET A 1 -19.82 12.63 1.50
N ASN A 2 -20.22 12.75 0.24
CA ASN A 2 -21.04 13.88 -0.30
C ASN A 2 -22.44 14.10 0.32
N LYS A 3 -22.93 13.20 1.18
CA LYS A 3 -24.20 13.36 1.90
C LYS A 3 -24.02 13.90 3.33
N CYS A 4 -22.79 14.04 3.79
CA CYS A 4 -22.47 14.53 5.12
C CYS A 4 -22.00 15.98 5.01
N GLU A 5 -22.72 16.89 5.68
CA GLU A 5 -22.47 18.34 5.65
C GLU A 5 -21.05 18.71 6.06
N TYR A 6 -20.46 17.93 6.98
CA TYR A 6 -19.07 18.09 7.42
C TYR A 6 -18.04 18.00 6.28
N TYR A 7 -18.33 17.23 5.22
CA TYR A 7 -17.41 17.05 4.09
C TYR A 7 -17.83 17.83 2.84
N LYS A 8 -18.86 18.67 2.95
CA LYS A 8 -19.36 19.44 1.83
C LYS A 8 -18.27 20.41 1.36
N ASP A 9 -18.06 20.45 0.04
CA ASP A 9 -17.09 21.33 -0.62
C ASP A 9 -15.61 21.13 -0.22
N LEU A 10 -15.28 20.07 0.55
CA LEU A 10 -13.88 19.74 0.90
C LEU A 10 -13.11 19.07 -0.26
N PHE A 11 -13.81 18.34 -1.13
CA PHE A 11 -13.21 17.67 -2.28
C PHE A 11 -13.49 18.48 -3.53
N ILE A 12 -12.43 18.91 -4.21
CA ILE A 12 -12.48 19.70 -5.43
C ILE A 12 -11.75 18.98 -6.56
N SER A 13 -12.09 19.32 -7.80
CA SER A 13 -11.39 18.79 -8.97
C SER A 13 -9.95 19.32 -9.04
N LYS A 14 -9.10 18.63 -9.82
CA LYS A 14 -7.73 19.09 -10.12
C LYS A 14 -7.74 20.48 -10.73
N GLU A 15 -8.65 20.72 -11.68
CA GLU A 15 -8.80 21.99 -12.38
C GLU A 15 -9.20 23.11 -11.43
N ASP A 16 -10.14 22.86 -10.52
CA ASP A 16 -10.56 23.83 -9.51
C ASP A 16 -9.44 24.10 -8.49
N ALA A 17 -8.69 23.07 -8.07
CA ALA A 17 -7.56 23.24 -7.16
C ALA A 17 -6.49 24.15 -7.78
N ILE A 18 -6.12 23.92 -9.04
CA ILE A 18 -5.14 24.76 -9.76
C ILE A 18 -5.65 26.20 -9.89
N LYS A 19 -6.92 26.38 -10.24
CA LYS A 19 -7.53 27.71 -10.42
C LYS A 19 -7.59 28.53 -9.11
N ASN A 20 -7.84 27.86 -7.98
CA ASN A 20 -7.94 28.51 -6.67
C ASN A 20 -6.60 28.61 -5.93
N CYS A 21 -5.57 27.92 -6.39
CA CYS A 21 -4.24 27.96 -5.80
C CYS A 21 -3.53 29.27 -6.15
N THR A 22 -2.96 29.92 -5.13
CA THR A 22 -2.14 31.12 -5.28
C THR A 22 -0.77 30.87 -4.66
N ARG A 23 0.17 31.80 -4.89
CA ARG A 23 1.51 31.73 -4.28
C ARG A 23 1.46 31.69 -2.75
N ASP A 24 0.39 32.20 -2.14
CA ASP A 24 0.20 32.28 -0.69
C ASP A 24 -0.62 31.14 -0.08
N THR A 25 -1.24 30.29 -0.91
CA THR A 25 -2.01 29.11 -0.48
C THR A 25 -1.08 28.07 0.12
N LEU A 26 -1.39 27.51 1.30
CA LEU A 26 -0.63 26.38 1.85
C LEU A 26 -1.03 25.08 1.13
N VAL A 27 -0.06 24.41 0.51
CA VAL A 27 -0.22 23.06 -0.04
C VAL A 27 0.37 22.07 0.95
N VAL A 28 -0.46 21.17 1.48
CA VAL A 28 -0.02 20.10 2.39
C VAL A 28 -0.01 18.79 1.64
N VAL A 29 1.18 18.22 1.44
CA VAL A 29 1.35 16.89 0.85
C VAL A 29 1.45 15.88 1.99
N VAL A 30 0.64 14.83 1.91
CA VAL A 30 0.58 13.77 2.90
C VAL A 30 0.94 12.44 2.24
N ASP A 31 1.63 11.58 2.98
CA ASP A 31 1.93 10.19 2.61
C ASP A 31 2.86 9.98 1.40
N THR A 32 3.42 11.08 0.89
CA THR A 32 4.48 11.05 -0.09
C THR A 32 5.34 12.30 0.01
N HIS A 33 6.61 12.16 -0.33
CA HIS A 33 7.54 13.26 -0.53
C HIS A 33 7.94 13.42 -2.00
N ARG A 34 7.42 12.60 -2.92
CA ARG A 34 7.79 12.60 -4.33
C ARG A 34 6.77 13.40 -5.16
N PRO A 35 7.17 14.47 -5.86
CA PRO A 35 6.28 15.25 -6.71
C PRO A 35 5.46 14.39 -7.68
N SER A 36 6.10 13.43 -8.35
CA SER A 36 5.43 12.58 -9.35
C SER A 36 4.37 11.64 -8.77
N TYR A 37 4.31 11.48 -7.44
CA TYR A 37 3.33 10.62 -6.75
C TYR A 37 2.18 11.43 -6.15
N THR A 38 2.21 12.77 -6.27
CA THR A 38 1.12 13.62 -5.80
C THR A 38 -0.05 13.58 -6.78
N GLU A 39 -1.28 13.76 -6.26
CA GLU A 39 -2.50 13.81 -7.08
C GLU A 39 -2.48 14.98 -8.09
N CYS A 40 -1.81 16.09 -7.74
CA CYS A 40 -1.66 17.25 -8.61
C CYS A 40 -0.31 17.94 -8.36
N GLU A 41 0.69 17.51 -9.13
CA GLU A 41 2.06 18.03 -9.07
C GLU A 41 2.13 19.54 -9.39
N GLU A 42 1.24 20.05 -10.24
CA GLU A 42 1.21 21.45 -10.68
C GLU A 42 1.04 22.43 -9.51
N LEU A 43 0.36 22.03 -8.43
CA LEU A 43 0.17 22.87 -7.24
C LEU A 43 1.51 23.20 -6.56
N LEU A 44 2.49 22.30 -6.64
CA LEU A 44 3.83 22.48 -6.08
C LEU A 44 4.62 23.57 -6.83
N GLY A 45 4.30 23.82 -8.10
CA GLY A 45 4.89 24.91 -8.89
C GLY A 45 4.20 26.27 -8.70
N ILE A 46 2.95 26.27 -8.24
CA ILE A 46 2.14 27.50 -8.05
C ILE A 46 2.38 28.10 -6.66
N SER A 47 2.26 27.27 -5.63
CA SER A 47 2.39 27.70 -4.23
C SER A 47 3.86 27.84 -3.81
N LYS A 48 4.15 28.83 -2.95
CA LYS A 48 5.44 28.94 -2.25
C LYS A 48 5.42 28.35 -0.84
N LYS A 49 4.27 27.91 -0.35
CA LYS A 49 4.08 27.39 0.99
C LYS A 49 3.71 25.93 0.88
N ILE A 50 4.72 25.07 0.91
CA ILE A 50 4.54 23.63 0.81
C ILE A 50 4.91 22.99 2.15
N ALA A 51 3.98 22.24 2.73
CA ALA A 51 4.24 21.38 3.89
C ALA A 51 4.19 19.92 3.46
N VAL A 52 5.07 19.08 4.01
CA VAL A 52 5.11 17.63 3.74
C VAL A 52 4.98 16.88 5.06
N ILE A 53 4.07 15.91 5.13
CA ILE A 53 3.91 14.95 6.24
C ILE A 53 4.03 13.54 5.65
N ASP A 54 5.12 12.84 5.96
CA ASP A 54 5.40 11.54 5.33
C ASP A 54 6.22 10.62 6.25
N HIS A 55 6.03 9.31 6.09
CA HIS A 55 6.75 8.26 6.83
C HIS A 55 7.61 7.35 5.94
N HIS A 56 7.59 7.53 4.63
CA HIS A 56 8.37 6.72 3.70
C HIS A 56 9.87 7.04 3.75
N ARG A 57 10.78 6.14 3.36
CA ARG A 57 12.20 6.53 3.25
C ARG A 57 12.39 7.49 2.07
N LYS A 58 13.20 8.54 2.25
CA LYS A 58 13.50 9.50 1.18
C LYS A 58 14.22 8.84 0.01
N GLY A 59 13.71 9.04 -1.19
CA GLY A 59 14.34 8.67 -2.45
C GLY A 59 15.20 9.79 -3.04
N VAL A 60 15.66 9.59 -4.29
CA VAL A 60 16.38 10.62 -5.07
C VAL A 60 15.45 11.77 -5.43
N GLU A 61 14.20 11.44 -5.72
CA GLU A 61 13.15 12.40 -6.01
C GLU A 61 12.50 12.86 -4.70
N SER A 62 12.51 14.17 -4.43
CA SER A 62 11.77 14.73 -3.29
C SER A 62 11.36 16.18 -3.51
N ILE A 63 10.22 16.56 -2.94
CA ILE A 63 9.74 17.94 -2.86
C ILE A 63 10.78 18.77 -2.09
N GLN A 64 11.23 19.87 -2.71
CA GLN A 64 12.20 20.80 -2.14
C GLN A 64 11.50 22.05 -1.58
N ASP A 65 12.25 22.90 -0.88
CA ASP A 65 11.82 24.24 -0.43
C ASP A 65 10.50 24.25 0.36
N THR A 66 10.33 23.27 1.25
CA THR A 66 9.15 23.16 2.11
C THR A 66 9.24 24.14 3.28
N VAL A 67 8.11 24.75 3.64
CA VAL A 67 8.00 25.57 4.86
C VAL A 67 7.91 24.71 6.12
N LEU A 68 7.48 23.45 5.96
CA LEU A 68 7.45 22.43 7.02
C LEU A 68 7.69 21.07 6.39
N SER A 69 8.62 20.29 6.96
CA SER A 69 8.79 18.88 6.64
C SER A 69 8.70 18.09 7.94
N PHE A 70 7.57 17.42 8.13
CA PHE A 70 7.37 16.47 9.22
C PHE A 70 7.56 15.06 8.66
N HIS A 71 8.78 14.54 8.77
CA HIS A 71 9.17 13.29 8.12
C HIS A 71 9.73 12.31 9.14
N GLU A 72 9.03 11.20 9.37
CA GLU A 72 9.45 10.19 10.36
C GLU A 72 9.40 8.76 9.82
N ILE A 73 10.54 8.10 9.64
CA ILE A 73 10.60 6.78 8.96
C ILE A 73 10.23 5.58 9.84
N TYR A 74 10.01 5.81 11.14
CA TYR A 74 9.76 4.76 12.14
C TYR A 74 8.32 4.76 12.67
N VAL A 75 7.49 5.73 12.27
CA VAL A 75 6.07 5.73 12.60
C VAL A 75 5.31 4.80 11.65
N SER A 76 4.14 4.32 12.09
CA SER A 76 3.44 3.29 11.34
C SER A 76 2.89 3.76 10.00
N SER A 77 2.40 5.00 9.97
CA SER A 77 1.60 5.55 8.88
C SER A 77 1.58 7.08 8.97
N THR A 78 1.30 7.75 7.85
CA THR A 78 0.97 9.18 7.86
C THR A 78 -0.31 9.46 8.68
N CYS A 79 -1.25 8.52 8.74
CA CYS A 79 -2.45 8.63 9.59
C CYS A 79 -2.12 8.68 11.10
N GLU A 80 -1.08 7.98 11.57
CA GLU A 80 -0.56 8.14 12.93
C GLU A 80 -0.06 9.56 13.15
N MET A 81 0.77 10.08 12.25
CA MET A 81 1.34 11.44 12.34
C MET A 81 0.26 12.53 12.35
N VAL A 82 -0.72 12.45 11.45
CA VAL A 82 -1.84 13.39 11.40
C VAL A 82 -2.68 13.30 12.67
N THR A 83 -2.90 12.10 13.20
CA THR A 83 -3.63 11.90 14.47
C THR A 83 -2.91 12.56 15.65
N GLU A 84 -1.59 12.52 15.68
CA GLU A 84 -0.82 13.24 16.69
C GLU A 84 -0.95 14.75 16.55
N VAL A 85 -0.83 15.30 15.32
CA VAL A 85 -1.02 16.74 15.10
C VAL A 85 -2.40 17.18 15.59
N VAL A 86 -3.46 16.42 15.25
CA VAL A 86 -4.83 16.71 15.70
C VAL A 86 -4.94 16.71 17.23
N GLN A 87 -4.22 15.83 17.93
CA GLN A 87 -4.20 15.79 19.39
C GLN A 87 -3.54 17.02 20.04
N TYR A 88 -2.56 17.63 19.36
CA TYR A 88 -1.86 18.82 19.85
C TYR A 88 -2.57 20.13 19.50
N LEU A 89 -3.49 20.12 18.53
CA LEU A 89 -4.33 21.28 18.25
C LEU A 89 -5.41 21.38 19.34
N GLU A 90 -5.20 22.27 20.32
CA GLU A 90 -6.09 22.52 21.47
C GLU A 90 -7.58 22.72 21.05
N ASP A 91 -8.50 22.36 21.98
CA ASP A 91 -9.98 22.49 22.12
C ASP A 91 -10.94 22.71 20.91
N ASP A 92 -10.51 23.24 19.78
CA ASP A 92 -11.37 23.65 18.65
C ASP A 92 -11.46 22.61 17.51
N VAL A 93 -10.51 21.67 17.41
CA VAL A 93 -10.51 20.67 16.32
C VAL A 93 -11.09 19.34 16.80
N LYS A 94 -12.41 19.18 16.71
CA LYS A 94 -13.09 17.90 16.95
C LYS A 94 -13.33 17.18 15.63
N ILE A 95 -12.60 16.08 15.42
CA ILE A 95 -12.85 15.19 14.29
C ILE A 95 -14.16 14.41 14.51
N ASN A 96 -14.93 14.22 13.44
CA ASN A 96 -16.14 13.40 13.53
C ASN A 96 -15.80 11.90 13.47
N LYS A 97 -16.80 11.07 13.80
CA LYS A 97 -16.67 9.60 13.77
C LYS A 97 -16.09 9.07 12.45
N LEU A 98 -16.58 9.57 11.31
CA LEU A 98 -16.13 9.10 10.00
C LEU A 98 -14.66 9.47 9.72
N THR A 99 -14.21 10.65 10.17
CA THR A 99 -12.80 11.06 10.07
C THR A 99 -11.93 10.17 10.95
N ALA A 100 -12.39 9.90 12.18
CA ALA A 100 -11.67 9.03 13.10
C ALA A 100 -11.57 7.59 12.58
N GLU A 101 -12.63 7.07 11.95
CA GLU A 101 -12.63 5.77 11.26
C GLU A 101 -11.68 5.75 10.06
N GLY A 102 -11.64 6.82 9.26
CA GLY A 102 -10.72 6.95 8.13
C GLY A 102 -9.25 6.93 8.56
N LEU A 103 -8.89 7.72 9.59
CA LEU A 103 -7.54 7.72 10.15
C LEU A 103 -7.17 6.35 10.74
N LEU A 104 -8.10 5.72 11.47
CA LEU A 104 -7.85 4.39 12.06
C LEU A 104 -7.74 3.31 10.98
N ALA A 105 -8.47 3.45 9.87
CA ALA A 105 -8.35 2.58 8.72
C ALA A 105 -6.97 2.69 8.09
N GLY A 106 -6.44 3.91 7.89
CA GLY A 106 -5.08 4.11 7.38
C GLY A 106 -4.02 3.48 8.28
N ILE A 107 -4.08 3.72 9.60
CA ILE A 107 -3.20 3.05 10.57
C ILE A 107 -3.33 1.52 10.45
N SER A 108 -4.57 1.01 10.39
CA SER A 108 -4.81 -0.44 10.32
C SER A 108 -4.26 -1.05 9.03
N LEU A 109 -4.29 -0.33 7.92
CA LEU A 109 -3.80 -0.80 6.62
C LEU A 109 -2.27 -0.93 6.64
N ASP A 110 -1.56 0.15 6.97
CA ASP A 110 -0.08 0.18 6.93
C ASP A 110 0.56 -0.74 7.96
N THR A 111 -0.11 -0.90 9.11
CA THR A 111 0.35 -1.80 10.18
C THR A 111 -0.05 -3.25 9.98
N LYS A 112 -0.81 -3.59 8.92
CA LYS A 112 -1.42 -4.92 8.75
C LYS A 112 -2.21 -5.33 10.01
N PHE A 113 -3.08 -4.45 10.49
CA PHE A 113 -3.84 -4.58 11.74
C PHE A 113 -2.93 -4.75 12.98
N PHE A 114 -2.01 -3.80 13.16
CA PHE A 114 -1.05 -3.72 14.27
C PHE A 114 0.03 -4.81 14.30
N ALA A 115 0.16 -5.62 13.25
CA ALA A 115 1.14 -6.70 13.15
C ALA A 115 2.53 -6.25 12.65
N PHE A 116 2.64 -5.08 12.02
CA PHE A 116 3.85 -4.60 11.36
C PHE A 116 4.10 -3.12 11.66
N LYS A 117 5.38 -2.75 11.87
CA LYS A 117 5.83 -1.35 12.14
C LYS A 117 5.00 -0.60 13.20
N THR A 118 4.51 -1.32 14.21
CA THR A 118 3.70 -0.75 15.28
C THR A 118 4.59 -0.32 16.45
N GLY A 119 4.45 0.93 16.90
CA GLY A 119 5.10 1.45 18.11
C GLY A 119 4.09 1.82 19.21
N VAL A 120 4.58 2.32 20.35
CA VAL A 120 3.74 2.84 21.45
C VAL A 120 2.83 3.97 20.93
N ARG A 121 3.41 4.89 20.16
CA ARG A 121 2.71 6.03 19.53
C ARG A 121 1.56 5.59 18.61
N THR A 122 1.72 4.48 17.89
CA THR A 122 0.67 3.89 17.06
C THR A 122 -0.56 3.49 17.88
N PHE A 123 -0.35 2.87 19.05
CA PHE A 123 -1.45 2.49 19.95
C PHE A 123 -2.07 3.70 20.65
N GLU A 124 -1.29 4.73 20.98
CA GLU A 124 -1.79 5.99 21.54
C GLU A 124 -2.69 6.72 20.53
N ALA A 125 -2.25 6.84 19.27
CA ALA A 125 -3.05 7.38 18.18
C ALA A 125 -4.35 6.57 17.99
N ALA A 126 -4.28 5.24 17.94
CA ALA A 126 -5.48 4.40 17.83
C ALA A 126 -6.43 4.56 19.03
N SER A 127 -5.89 4.69 20.24
CA SER A 127 -6.67 4.95 21.46
C SER A 127 -7.41 6.29 21.38
N TYR A 128 -6.74 7.34 20.92
CA TYR A 128 -7.35 8.64 20.70
C TYR A 128 -8.48 8.57 19.67
N LEU A 129 -8.26 7.95 18.51
CA LEU A 129 -9.28 7.78 17.48
C LEU A 129 -10.48 6.97 17.97
N LYS A 130 -10.22 5.95 18.81
CA LYS A 130 -11.28 5.17 19.46
C LYS A 130 -12.10 6.05 20.40
N LYS A 131 -11.45 6.92 21.19
CA LYS A 131 -12.12 7.91 22.06
C LYS A 131 -12.91 8.93 21.25
N ALA A 132 -12.45 9.29 20.04
CA ALA A 132 -13.14 10.17 19.10
C ALA A 132 -14.35 9.49 18.40
N GLY A 133 -14.62 8.21 18.68
CA GLY A 133 -15.81 7.50 18.23
C GLY A 133 -15.59 6.50 17.11
N ALA A 134 -14.33 6.22 16.73
CA ALA A 134 -14.05 5.23 15.68
C ALA A 134 -14.60 3.84 16.04
N ASP A 135 -15.37 3.24 15.13
CA ASP A 135 -15.84 1.88 15.27
C ASP A 135 -14.93 0.92 14.49
N THR A 136 -14.21 0.08 15.23
CA THR A 136 -13.32 -0.94 14.66
C THR A 136 -14.06 -1.94 13.77
N THR A 137 -15.36 -2.14 13.99
CA THR A 137 -16.21 -2.98 13.14
C THR A 137 -16.48 -2.32 11.79
N GLU A 138 -16.75 -1.01 11.78
CA GLU A 138 -16.92 -0.24 10.54
C GLU A 138 -15.60 -0.12 9.79
N VAL A 139 -14.49 0.16 10.49
CA VAL A 139 -13.15 0.14 9.90
C VAL A 139 -12.85 -1.22 9.26
N LYS A 140 -13.14 -2.33 9.95
CA LYS A 140 -12.97 -3.68 9.37
C LYS A 140 -13.85 -3.93 8.14
N LYS A 141 -15.04 -3.31 8.07
CA LYS A 141 -15.93 -3.42 6.89
C LYS A 141 -15.31 -2.81 5.64
N LEU A 142 -14.50 -1.75 5.77
CA LEU A 142 -13.82 -1.09 4.64
C LEU A 142 -12.87 -2.03 3.90
N PHE A 143 -12.33 -3.05 4.59
CA PHE A 143 -11.38 -4.00 4.04
C PHE A 143 -11.99 -5.33 3.59
N ARG A 144 -13.33 -5.42 3.51
CA ARG A 144 -14.00 -6.65 3.07
C ARG A 144 -13.85 -6.84 1.56
N SER A 145 -13.32 -7.99 1.17
CA SER A 145 -13.37 -8.47 -0.22
C SER A 145 -14.77 -8.95 -0.58
N ASN A 146 -15.12 -8.87 -1.87
CA ASN A 146 -16.30 -9.56 -2.40
C ASN A 146 -16.07 -11.09 -2.41
N VAL A 147 -17.14 -11.85 -2.69
CA VAL A 147 -17.10 -13.32 -2.64
C VAL A 147 -16.25 -13.89 -3.78
N GLU A 148 -16.22 -13.22 -4.92
CA GLU A 148 -15.47 -13.60 -6.11
C GLU A 148 -13.95 -13.54 -5.86
N ASP A 149 -13.48 -12.45 -5.27
CA ASP A 149 -12.09 -12.24 -4.86
C ASP A 149 -11.70 -13.22 -3.75
N PHE A 150 -12.62 -13.54 -2.83
CA PHE A 150 -12.42 -14.57 -1.82
C PHE A 150 -12.25 -15.96 -2.44
N LYS A 151 -13.09 -16.34 -3.41
CA LYS A 151 -12.97 -17.62 -4.15
C LYS A 151 -11.66 -17.70 -4.93
N THR A 152 -11.28 -16.61 -5.60
CA THR A 152 -10.02 -16.48 -6.33
C THR A 152 -8.83 -16.70 -5.40
N LYS A 153 -8.84 -16.04 -4.23
CA LYS A 153 -7.80 -16.23 -3.21
C LYS A 153 -7.75 -17.67 -2.68
N ALA A 154 -8.90 -18.29 -2.43
CA ALA A 154 -8.96 -19.68 -2.00
C ALA A 154 -8.38 -20.64 -3.05
N GLU A 155 -8.60 -20.39 -4.35
CA GLU A 155 -7.98 -21.16 -5.43
C GLU A 155 -6.45 -21.02 -5.41
N ILE A 156 -5.94 -19.80 -5.24
CA ILE A 156 -4.49 -19.53 -5.11
C ILE A 156 -3.92 -20.32 -3.94
N ILE A 157 -4.54 -20.26 -2.77
CA ILE A 157 -4.05 -20.99 -1.60
C ILE A 157 -4.03 -22.50 -1.89
N SER A 158 -5.10 -23.04 -2.48
CA SER A 158 -5.20 -24.46 -2.84
C SER A 158 -4.16 -24.90 -3.88
N ASN A 159 -3.77 -24.03 -4.81
CA ASN A 159 -2.80 -24.33 -5.86
C ASN A 159 -1.34 -24.16 -5.42
N THR A 160 -1.10 -23.75 -4.18
CA THR A 160 0.24 -23.40 -3.70
C THR A 160 1.19 -24.59 -3.72
N ARG A 161 2.39 -24.36 -4.26
CA ARG A 161 3.52 -25.29 -4.21
C ARG A 161 4.67 -24.65 -3.45
N ILE A 162 5.39 -25.46 -2.68
CA ILE A 162 6.56 -25.04 -1.91
C ILE A 162 7.82 -25.57 -2.59
N ILE A 163 8.75 -24.67 -2.89
CA ILE A 163 10.08 -24.95 -3.46
C ILE A 163 11.13 -24.73 -2.37
N ASN A 164 12.07 -25.69 -2.26
CA ASN A 164 13.16 -25.68 -1.28
C ASN A 164 12.72 -25.35 0.16
N ASN A 165 11.53 -25.81 0.56
CA ASN A 165 10.92 -25.63 1.89
C ASN A 165 10.78 -24.18 2.39
N ARG A 166 11.02 -23.17 1.54
CA ARG A 166 11.04 -21.75 1.94
C ARG A 166 10.46 -20.76 0.93
N ILE A 167 10.14 -21.20 -0.29
CA ILE A 167 9.55 -20.34 -1.33
C ILE A 167 8.20 -20.92 -1.76
N CYS A 168 7.14 -20.10 -1.73
CA CYS A 168 5.84 -20.45 -2.29
C CYS A 168 5.71 -19.95 -3.73
N ILE A 169 5.15 -20.77 -4.61
CA ILE A 169 4.65 -20.35 -5.92
C ILE A 169 3.20 -20.82 -6.09
N SER A 170 2.33 -19.95 -6.61
CA SER A 170 0.94 -20.31 -6.89
C SER A 170 0.34 -19.48 -8.03
N TYR A 171 -0.84 -19.88 -8.50
CA TYR A 171 -1.57 -19.17 -9.55
C TYR A 171 -3.09 -19.35 -9.42
N SER A 172 -3.86 -18.43 -10.01
CA SER A 172 -5.32 -18.55 -10.19
C SER A 172 -5.70 -18.56 -11.66
N LYS A 173 -6.61 -19.46 -12.06
CA LYS A 173 -7.22 -19.44 -13.40
C LYS A 173 -8.54 -18.69 -13.42
N ILE A 174 -9.08 -18.31 -12.27
CA ILE A 174 -10.30 -17.52 -12.15
C ILE A 174 -10.02 -16.12 -12.68
N GLN A 175 -10.86 -15.69 -13.63
CA GLN A 175 -10.85 -14.33 -14.13
C GLN A 175 -11.49 -13.41 -13.07
N SER A 176 -10.74 -12.40 -12.62
CA SER A 176 -11.21 -11.36 -11.71
C SER A 176 -10.80 -9.99 -12.22
N GLU A 177 -11.72 -9.02 -12.16
CA GLU A 177 -11.40 -7.63 -12.47
C GLU A 177 -10.34 -7.05 -11.51
N ASN A 178 -10.28 -7.57 -10.29
CA ASN A 178 -9.37 -7.15 -9.23
C ASN A 178 -8.16 -8.10 -9.07
N ILE A 179 -7.84 -8.90 -10.10
CA ILE A 179 -6.82 -9.95 -9.97
C ILE A 179 -5.51 -9.47 -9.35
N ASN A 180 -5.06 -8.26 -9.71
CA ASN A 180 -3.83 -7.63 -9.19
C ASN A 180 -3.84 -7.47 -7.67
N VAL A 181 -4.99 -7.06 -7.13
CA VAL A 181 -5.18 -6.90 -5.68
C VAL A 181 -5.27 -8.27 -5.02
N VAL A 182 -5.96 -9.23 -5.63
CA VAL A 182 -6.14 -10.57 -5.07
C VAL A 182 -4.81 -11.32 -4.99
N ILE A 183 -4.00 -11.31 -6.05
CA ILE A 183 -2.68 -11.99 -6.05
C ILE A 183 -1.71 -11.32 -5.07
N ALA A 184 -1.79 -10.00 -4.92
CA ALA A 184 -1.00 -9.25 -3.94
C ALA A 184 -1.34 -9.69 -2.52
N GLN A 185 -2.63 -9.72 -2.17
CA GLN A 185 -3.09 -10.16 -0.86
C GLN A 185 -2.78 -11.63 -0.59
N ALA A 186 -2.93 -12.49 -1.60
CA ALA A 186 -2.61 -13.91 -1.46
C ALA A 186 -1.11 -14.13 -1.24
N ALA A 187 -0.24 -13.38 -1.93
CA ALA A 187 1.20 -13.43 -1.69
C ALA A 187 1.55 -13.00 -0.26
N ASP A 188 0.97 -11.91 0.23
CA ASP A 188 1.12 -11.47 1.62
C ASP A 188 0.65 -12.53 2.64
N GLU A 189 -0.45 -13.22 2.35
CA GLU A 189 -0.99 -14.30 3.21
C GLU A 189 -0.09 -15.54 3.21
N LEU A 190 0.48 -15.91 2.06
CA LEU A 190 1.40 -17.05 1.94
C LEU A 190 2.70 -16.85 2.74
N LEU A 191 3.15 -15.61 2.95
CA LEU A 191 4.28 -15.32 3.85
C LEU A 191 3.99 -15.58 5.33
N THR A 192 2.72 -15.71 5.73
CA THR A 192 2.36 -16.06 7.11
C THR A 192 2.57 -17.55 7.42
N VAL A 193 2.75 -18.39 6.38
CA VAL A 193 2.99 -19.82 6.51
C VAL A 193 4.39 -20.05 7.08
N LYS A 194 4.48 -20.90 8.10
CA LYS A 194 5.75 -21.20 8.79
C LYS A 194 6.82 -21.67 7.79
N LYS A 195 8.04 -21.11 7.93
CA LYS A 195 9.23 -21.34 7.10
C LYS A 195 9.23 -20.69 5.72
N ILE A 196 8.14 -20.07 5.28
CA ILE A 196 8.11 -19.36 4.00
C ILE A 196 8.81 -18.00 4.14
N GLU A 197 9.78 -17.75 3.28
CA GLU A 197 10.59 -16.53 3.23
C GLU A 197 10.28 -15.68 1.99
N ALA A 198 9.70 -16.28 0.95
CA ALA A 198 9.21 -15.59 -0.24
C ALA A 198 7.97 -16.28 -0.84
N SER A 199 7.13 -15.51 -1.52
CA SER A 199 5.93 -16.00 -2.21
C SER A 199 5.78 -15.33 -3.58
N PHE A 200 5.45 -16.12 -4.60
CA PHE A 200 5.17 -15.67 -5.96
C PHE A 200 3.77 -16.12 -6.35
N VAL A 201 2.89 -15.19 -6.67
CA VAL A 201 1.50 -15.49 -7.03
C VAL A 201 1.18 -14.88 -8.37
N LEU A 202 0.61 -15.70 -9.26
CA LEU A 202 0.25 -15.33 -10.62
C LEU A 202 -1.27 -15.27 -10.79
N GLY A 203 -1.73 -14.35 -11.63
CA GLY A 203 -3.12 -14.27 -12.06
C GLY A 203 -3.22 -13.66 -13.44
N GLU A 204 -4.29 -13.96 -14.16
CA GLU A 204 -4.48 -13.52 -15.54
C GLU A 204 -5.69 -12.60 -15.64
N LYS A 205 -5.55 -11.52 -16.41
CA LYS A 205 -6.65 -10.63 -16.81
C LYS A 205 -6.32 -10.03 -18.17
N ASP A 206 -7.32 -10.01 -19.07
CA ASP A 206 -7.25 -9.37 -20.39
C ASP A 206 -6.02 -9.81 -21.21
N GLY A 207 -5.66 -11.09 -21.17
CA GLY A 207 -4.51 -11.65 -21.92
C GLY A 207 -3.13 -11.28 -21.35
N THR A 208 -3.10 -10.68 -20.16
CA THR A 208 -1.88 -10.33 -19.44
C THR A 208 -1.81 -11.13 -18.14
N VAL A 209 -0.66 -11.78 -17.90
CA VAL A 209 -0.37 -12.44 -16.63
C VAL A 209 0.35 -11.47 -15.70
N PHE A 210 -0.26 -11.20 -14.56
CA PHE A 210 0.29 -10.39 -13.49
C PHE A 210 0.95 -11.30 -12.46
N ILE A 211 2.13 -10.90 -12.01
CA ILE A 211 2.94 -11.64 -11.05
C ILE A 211 3.18 -10.73 -9.85
N SER A 212 2.83 -11.21 -8.66
CA SER A 212 3.09 -10.53 -7.40
C SER A 212 4.06 -11.35 -6.57
N ALA A 213 5.19 -10.73 -6.21
CA ALA A 213 6.23 -11.31 -5.39
C ALA A 213 6.33 -10.59 -4.04
N ARG A 214 6.51 -11.35 -2.96
CA ARG A 214 6.74 -10.83 -1.60
C ARG A 214 7.88 -11.61 -0.93
N SER A 215 8.64 -10.95 -0.05
CA SER A 215 9.63 -11.61 0.82
C SER A 215 9.64 -11.01 2.22
N LEU A 216 10.11 -11.79 3.20
CA LEU A 216 10.49 -11.32 4.53
C LEU A 216 11.86 -10.61 4.56
N GLY A 217 12.42 -10.27 3.39
CA GLY A 217 13.64 -9.46 3.22
C GLY A 217 14.93 -10.24 3.05
N LYS A 218 14.90 -11.58 3.16
CA LYS A 218 16.08 -12.43 2.91
C LYS A 218 16.28 -12.75 1.43
N ILE A 219 15.18 -12.87 0.67
CA ILE A 219 15.21 -13.18 -0.76
C ILE A 219 14.87 -11.88 -1.49
N ASN A 220 15.78 -11.41 -2.34
CA ASN A 220 15.56 -10.18 -3.10
C ASN A 220 14.61 -10.43 -4.28
N VAL A 221 13.31 -10.21 -4.06
CA VAL A 221 12.29 -10.49 -5.08
C VAL A 221 12.31 -9.50 -6.24
N HIS A 222 12.86 -8.29 -6.04
CA HIS A 222 13.04 -7.32 -7.11
C HIS A 222 13.94 -7.87 -8.22
N VAL A 223 15.12 -8.38 -7.89
CA VAL A 223 16.06 -8.93 -8.88
C VAL A 223 15.45 -10.11 -9.65
N LEU A 224 14.62 -10.91 -9.00
CA LEU A 224 13.93 -12.03 -9.64
C LEU A 224 12.84 -11.57 -10.61
N MET A 225 12.11 -10.51 -10.27
CA MET A 225 11.08 -9.93 -11.15
C MET A 225 11.68 -9.10 -12.30
N GLU A 226 12.84 -8.48 -12.12
CA GLU A 226 13.55 -7.79 -13.21
C GLU A 226 13.91 -8.73 -14.37
N LYS A 227 14.22 -10.01 -14.08
CA LYS A 227 14.45 -11.04 -15.11
C LYS A 227 13.23 -11.27 -16.02
N LEU A 228 12.04 -10.84 -15.60
CA LEU A 228 10.79 -10.88 -16.35
C LEU A 228 10.36 -9.51 -16.91
N GLY A 229 11.24 -8.50 -16.86
CA GLY A 229 10.90 -7.12 -17.24
C GLY A 229 10.04 -6.40 -16.19
N GLY A 230 9.94 -6.94 -14.99
CA GLY A 230 9.25 -6.33 -13.85
C GLY A 230 10.13 -5.41 -13.02
N GLY A 231 9.71 -5.15 -11.78
CA GLY A 231 10.45 -4.29 -10.85
C GLY A 231 9.82 -4.23 -9.46
N GLY A 232 10.39 -3.40 -8.59
CA GLY A 232 9.93 -3.21 -7.22
C GLY A 232 11.05 -2.95 -6.23
N HIS A 233 10.89 -3.46 -5.02
CA HIS A 233 11.83 -3.42 -3.91
C HIS A 233 12.24 -4.82 -3.47
N ILE A 234 13.24 -4.89 -2.59
CA ILE A 234 13.82 -6.14 -2.10
C ILE A 234 12.78 -7.14 -1.56
N ASP A 235 11.71 -6.64 -0.93
CA ASP A 235 10.66 -7.39 -0.23
C ASP A 235 9.31 -7.39 -0.96
N ILE A 236 9.12 -6.53 -1.95
CA ILE A 236 7.87 -6.42 -2.72
C ILE A 236 8.16 -6.09 -4.18
N ALA A 237 7.78 -6.97 -5.09
CA ALA A 237 8.01 -6.76 -6.52
C ALA A 237 6.89 -7.36 -7.36
N GLY A 238 6.87 -7.05 -8.65
CA GLY A 238 5.93 -7.64 -9.58
C GLY A 238 6.39 -7.53 -11.04
N ALA A 239 5.74 -8.29 -11.90
CA ALA A 239 5.97 -8.31 -13.33
C ALA A 239 4.65 -8.52 -14.09
N GLN A 240 4.63 -8.15 -15.37
CA GLN A 240 3.49 -8.32 -16.26
C GLN A 240 3.97 -8.98 -17.55
N LEU A 241 3.29 -10.04 -17.97
CA LEU A 241 3.64 -10.79 -19.17
C LEU A 241 2.43 -10.80 -20.12
N GLU A 242 2.52 -10.05 -21.21
CA GLU A 242 1.48 -9.99 -22.25
C GLU A 242 1.58 -11.17 -23.22
N GLY A 243 0.44 -11.73 -23.62
CA GLY A 243 0.37 -12.76 -24.66
C GLY A 243 0.98 -14.11 -24.29
N VAL A 244 1.20 -14.34 -22.99
CA VAL A 244 1.74 -15.59 -22.43
C VAL A 244 0.66 -16.25 -21.60
N SER A 245 0.50 -17.58 -21.71
CA SER A 245 -0.47 -18.29 -20.87
C SER A 245 -0.01 -18.34 -19.41
N ILE A 246 -0.95 -18.43 -18.46
CA ILE A 246 -0.61 -18.53 -17.03
C ILE A 246 0.30 -19.72 -16.71
N THR A 247 0.19 -20.82 -17.46
CA THR A 247 1.04 -22.00 -17.28
C THR A 247 2.48 -21.72 -17.72
N GLU A 248 2.67 -21.06 -18.86
CA GLU A 248 4.00 -20.66 -19.34
C GLU A 248 4.64 -19.63 -18.41
N ALA A 249 3.86 -18.63 -17.95
CA ALA A 249 4.33 -17.66 -16.97
C ALA A 249 4.76 -18.34 -15.66
N HIS A 250 3.97 -19.30 -15.16
CA HIS A 250 4.31 -20.07 -13.97
C HIS A 250 5.62 -20.87 -14.15
N MET A 251 5.84 -21.48 -15.32
CA MET A 251 7.10 -22.16 -15.62
C MET A 251 8.29 -21.19 -15.62
N LYS A 252 8.17 -20.02 -16.26
CA LYS A 252 9.23 -19.00 -16.26
C LYS A 252 9.60 -18.56 -14.84
N VAL A 253 8.61 -18.30 -13.98
CA VAL A 253 8.85 -17.93 -12.57
C VAL A 253 9.54 -19.09 -11.83
N HIS A 254 9.08 -20.32 -12.04
CA HIS A 254 9.70 -21.51 -11.43
C HIS A 254 11.17 -21.67 -11.85
N GLU A 255 11.50 -21.48 -13.13
CA GLU A 255 12.88 -21.55 -13.64
C GLU A 255 13.78 -20.48 -13.02
N ILE A 256 13.27 -19.25 -12.85
CA ILE A 256 13.99 -18.16 -12.18
C ILE A 256 14.27 -18.50 -10.71
N ILE A 257 13.30 -19.09 -10.01
CA ILE A 257 13.47 -19.52 -8.61
C ILE A 257 14.53 -20.63 -8.52
N GLU A 258 14.46 -21.64 -9.39
CA GLU A 258 15.45 -22.73 -9.44
C GLU A 258 16.85 -22.23 -9.76
N GLN A 259 16.98 -21.27 -10.69
CA GLN A 259 18.26 -20.65 -10.98
C GLN A 259 18.81 -19.89 -9.76
N TYR A 260 17.98 -19.09 -9.09
CA TYR A 260 18.37 -18.37 -7.88
C TYR A 260 18.88 -19.31 -6.80
N LEU A 261 18.19 -20.42 -6.56
CA LEU A 261 18.60 -21.41 -5.56
C LEU A 261 19.93 -22.08 -5.90
N ARG A 262 20.21 -22.35 -7.19
CA ARG A 262 21.51 -22.88 -7.63
C ARG A 262 22.66 -21.89 -7.51
N GLU A 263 22.37 -20.59 -7.55
CA GLU A 263 23.38 -19.52 -7.42
C GLU A 263 23.69 -19.19 -5.95
N GLU A 264 22.84 -19.61 -5.01
CA GLU A 264 23.07 -19.49 -3.57
C GLU A 264 23.97 -20.59 -2.99
N ASP A 265 24.01 -21.76 -3.63
CA ASP A 265 24.85 -22.92 -3.27
C ASP A 265 26.31 -22.76 -3.74
#